data_AF-A0A2H6GQE4-F1
#
_entry.id   AF-A0A2H6GQE4-F1
#
_cell.length_a   1.000
_cell.length_b   1.000
_cell.length_c   1.000
_cell.angle_alpha   90.00
_cell.angle_beta   90.00
_cell.angle_gamma   90.00
#
_symmetry.space_group_name_H-M   'P 1'
#
loop_
_entity.id
_entity.type
_entity.pdbx_description
1 polymer ?
#
loop_
_entity_poly.entity_id
_entity_poly.type
_entity_poly.pdbx_seq_one_letter_code
_entity_poly.pdbx_strand_id
1 'polypeptide(L)'
;MAFDYALDNLGIHYINGFMGVHNRCFRPEVYDYDLYYPGQSVTGKVHRAEKVLKYYKMHGSLSWLSTKPDFSNTYGIKEIPLNNEFKASTDNELMIYPCVSKKSFALDLPYSELFRQFSQAINQPQSVLFCIGYSFYDEHINDIIKQALSIPSFTLFIVNYSSVIEKKSSIEELKALGDKRIIVLNQTDAEESTFTGFVSNVLPDLYEEEENESIIRTMQELYPKEDTETMNNNPEPEVQ
;
A
#
# COMPACT_ATOMS: atom_id res chain seq x y z
N MET A 1 8.12 0.06 1.89
CA MET A 1 8.68 0.68 3.11
C MET A 1 8.13 2.06 3.33
N ALA A 2 8.34 3.04 2.43
CA ALA A 2 7.80 4.40 2.63
C ALA A 2 6.28 4.39 2.87
N PHE A 3 5.53 3.63 2.05
CA PHE A 3 4.10 3.44 2.26
C PHE A 3 3.78 2.72 3.57
N ASP A 4 4.48 1.62 3.90
CA ASP A 4 4.24 0.91 5.18
C ASP A 4 4.35 1.86 6.39
N TYR A 5 5.43 2.64 6.47
CA TYR A 5 5.63 3.63 7.55
C TYR A 5 4.59 4.76 7.52
N ALA A 6 4.21 5.23 6.34
CA ALA A 6 3.17 6.25 6.23
C ALA A 6 1.81 5.74 6.72
N LEU A 7 1.45 4.50 6.36
CA LEU A 7 0.21 3.86 6.81
C LEU A 7 0.21 3.65 8.33
N ASP A 8 1.33 3.20 8.89
CA ASP A 8 1.50 3.06 10.34
C ASP A 8 1.34 4.42 11.06
N ASN A 9 1.99 5.48 10.55
CA ASN A 9 1.92 6.82 11.14
C ASN A 9 0.53 7.45 11.05
N LEU A 10 -0.23 7.13 10.00
CA LEU A 10 -1.59 7.61 9.79
C LEU A 10 -2.65 6.75 10.51
N GLY A 11 -2.25 5.66 11.16
CA GLY A 11 -3.16 4.73 11.83
C GLY A 11 -4.08 3.99 10.85
N ILE A 12 -3.64 3.79 9.61
CA ILE A 12 -4.43 3.13 8.57
C ILE A 12 -4.26 1.61 8.72
N HIS A 13 -5.38 0.91 8.85
CA HIS A 13 -5.40 -0.55 8.86
C HIS A 13 -5.22 -1.09 7.44
N TYR A 14 -4.06 -1.65 7.14
CA TYR A 14 -3.80 -2.23 5.84
C TYR A 14 -3.74 -3.76 5.85
N ILE A 15 -4.38 -4.36 4.85
CA ILE A 15 -4.45 -5.79 4.61
C ILE A 15 -3.46 -6.13 3.49
N ASN A 16 -2.31 -6.71 3.84
CA ASN A 16 -1.22 -7.02 2.90
C ASN A 16 -0.97 -8.52 2.66
N GLY A 17 -1.95 -9.37 3.00
CA GLY A 17 -1.84 -10.83 2.82
C GLY A 17 -0.98 -11.53 3.88
N PHE A 18 -0.52 -10.84 4.91
CA PHE A 18 0.15 -11.45 6.06
C PHE A 18 -0.72 -11.38 7.30
N MET A 19 -0.78 -12.49 8.03
CA MET A 19 -1.54 -12.60 9.28
C MET A 19 -0.61 -12.89 10.46
N GLY A 20 -0.93 -12.30 11.60
CA GLY A 20 -0.19 -12.46 12.86
C GLY A 20 0.39 -11.14 13.35
N VAL A 21 0.70 -11.09 14.64
CA VAL A 21 1.35 -9.94 15.27
C VAL A 21 2.85 -10.20 15.39
N HIS A 22 3.23 -11.31 16.03
CA HIS A 22 4.64 -11.67 16.24
C HIS A 22 5.22 -12.53 15.11
N ASN A 23 4.40 -13.40 14.52
CA ASN A 23 4.81 -14.30 13.44
C ASN A 23 3.89 -14.04 12.24
N ARG A 24 4.23 -13.03 11.45
CA ARG A 24 3.46 -12.64 10.26
C ARG A 24 3.73 -13.64 9.15
N CYS A 25 2.79 -14.54 8.90
CA CYS A 25 2.88 -15.54 7.82
C CYS A 25 1.94 -15.17 6.68
N PHE A 26 2.37 -15.45 5.45
CA PHE A 26 1.53 -15.23 4.27
C PHE A 26 0.28 -16.12 4.35
N ARG A 27 -0.88 -15.52 4.15
CA ARG A 27 -2.19 -16.19 4.09
C ARG A 27 -3.04 -15.44 3.05
N PRO A 28 -3.21 -15.97 1.83
CA PRO A 28 -3.90 -15.25 0.77
C PRO A 28 -5.36 -14.95 1.10
N GLU A 29 -5.99 -15.75 1.97
CA GLU A 29 -7.38 -15.57 2.42
C GLU A 29 -7.59 -14.24 3.16
N VAL A 30 -6.52 -13.67 3.72
CA VAL A 30 -6.56 -12.39 4.44
C VAL A 30 -6.97 -11.26 3.52
N TYR A 31 -6.69 -11.33 2.21
CA TYR A 31 -7.13 -10.33 1.24
C TYR A 31 -8.65 -10.25 1.08
N ASP A 32 -9.38 -11.30 1.46
CA ASP A 32 -10.84 -11.32 1.43
C ASP A 32 -11.46 -10.76 2.72
N TYR A 33 -10.65 -10.48 3.74
CA TYR A 33 -11.13 -9.87 4.97
C TYR A 33 -11.47 -8.39 4.78
N ASP A 34 -12.40 -7.93 5.61
CA ASP A 34 -12.85 -6.55 5.68
C ASP A 34 -13.25 -6.26 7.13
N LEU A 35 -13.07 -5.00 7.58
CA LEU A 35 -13.32 -4.61 8.96
C LEU A 35 -14.63 -3.85 9.05
N TYR A 36 -15.44 -4.20 10.04
CA TYR A 36 -16.76 -3.59 10.27
C TYR A 36 -16.95 -3.27 11.75
N TYR A 37 -17.66 -2.19 12.04
CA TYR A 37 -18.05 -1.88 13.42
C TYR A 37 -19.15 -2.84 13.88
N PRO A 38 -18.94 -3.58 14.99
CA PRO A 38 -19.98 -4.45 15.52
C PRO A 38 -21.15 -3.61 16.05
N GLY A 39 -22.38 -3.88 15.58
CA GLY A 39 -23.59 -3.61 16.36
C GLY A 39 -24.31 -2.26 16.22
N GLN A 40 -24.18 -1.51 15.12
CA GLN A 40 -25.02 -0.31 14.89
C GLN A 40 -26.25 -0.51 13.99
N SER A 41 -26.54 -1.72 13.53
CA SER A 41 -27.68 -1.94 12.63
C SER A 41 -28.69 -2.94 13.16
N VAL A 42 -29.73 -2.40 13.81
CA VAL A 42 -31.06 -3.04 13.84
C VAL A 42 -31.67 -3.12 12.43
N THR A 43 -31.06 -2.41 11.45
CA THR A 43 -31.54 -2.19 10.09
C THR A 43 -30.76 -2.92 8.99
N GLY A 44 -29.86 -3.84 9.32
CA GLY A 44 -29.09 -4.61 8.32
C GLY A 44 -28.07 -3.82 7.48
N LYS A 45 -27.75 -2.57 7.84
CA LYS A 45 -26.68 -1.77 7.22
C LYS A 45 -25.37 -1.99 7.95
N VAL A 46 -24.43 -2.68 7.33
CA VAL A 46 -23.10 -2.89 7.91
C VAL A 46 -22.25 -1.63 7.70
N HIS A 47 -21.73 -1.07 8.79
CA HIS A 47 -20.80 0.05 8.74
C HIS A 47 -19.37 -0.49 8.66
N ARG A 48 -18.68 -0.21 7.54
CA ARG A 48 -17.25 -0.52 7.40
C ARG A 48 -16.43 0.36 8.32
N ALA A 49 -15.35 -0.19 8.84
CA ALA A 49 -14.36 0.59 9.57
C ALA A 49 -13.71 1.60 8.62
N GLU A 50 -13.48 2.81 9.14
CA GLU A 50 -12.77 3.85 8.40
C GLU A 50 -11.28 3.54 8.36
N LYS A 51 -10.55 4.14 7.41
CA LYS A 51 -9.09 3.99 7.26
C LYS A 51 -8.64 2.54 7.12
N VAL A 52 -9.35 1.76 6.30
CA VAL A 52 -8.96 0.39 5.94
C VAL A 52 -8.60 0.33 4.46
N LEU A 53 -7.46 -0.28 4.12
CA LEU A 53 -7.05 -0.48 2.73
C LEU A 53 -6.50 -1.89 2.48
N LYS A 54 -6.59 -2.34 1.23
CA LYS A 54 -5.91 -3.55 0.77
C LYS A 54 -4.60 -3.14 0.09
N TYR A 55 -3.48 -3.64 0.59
CA TYR A 55 -2.15 -3.26 0.15
C TYR A 55 -1.43 -4.40 -0.54
N TYR A 56 -1.38 -4.37 -1.87
CA TYR A 56 -0.74 -5.41 -2.67
C TYR A 56 0.67 -5.00 -3.06
N LYS A 57 1.66 -5.71 -2.50
CA LYS A 57 3.07 -5.54 -2.87
C LYS A 57 3.39 -6.44 -4.08
N MET A 58 2.87 -6.08 -5.25
CA MET A 58 2.95 -6.89 -6.49
C MET A 58 4.36 -7.38 -6.82
N HIS A 59 5.39 -6.57 -6.51
CA HIS A 59 6.78 -6.92 -6.74
C HIS A 59 7.52 -7.55 -5.55
N GLY A 60 6.79 -7.91 -4.50
CA GLY A 60 7.36 -8.39 -3.25
C GLY A 60 7.86 -7.28 -2.35
N SER A 61 8.62 -7.65 -1.33
CA SER A 61 9.13 -6.71 -0.34
C SER A 61 10.46 -7.16 0.24
N LEU A 62 11.28 -6.19 0.62
CA LEU A 62 12.48 -6.44 1.42
C LEU A 62 12.13 -7.03 2.81
N SER A 63 10.88 -6.94 3.24
CA SER A 63 10.43 -7.55 4.50
C SER A 63 10.08 -9.03 4.36
N TRP A 64 10.07 -9.60 3.14
CA TRP A 64 9.58 -10.97 2.92
C TRP A 64 10.72 -11.99 2.93
N LEU A 65 10.50 -13.09 3.64
CA LEU A 65 11.42 -14.21 3.76
C LEU A 65 10.76 -15.51 3.35
N SER A 66 11.45 -16.26 2.49
CA SER A 66 11.18 -17.66 2.22
C SER A 66 11.79 -18.50 3.33
N THR A 67 10.99 -19.42 3.86
CA THR A 67 11.27 -20.31 4.98
C THR A 67 10.69 -21.69 4.67
N LYS A 68 11.16 -22.73 5.36
CA LYS A 68 10.60 -24.07 5.19
C LYS A 68 9.14 -24.08 5.68
N PRO A 69 8.17 -24.59 4.89
CA PRO A 69 6.79 -24.70 5.33
C PRO A 69 6.64 -25.53 6.61
N ASP A 70 5.81 -25.05 7.53
CA ASP A 70 5.48 -25.74 8.78
C ASP A 70 3.98 -25.59 9.10
N PHE A 71 3.51 -26.20 10.20
CA PHE A 71 2.09 -26.15 10.60
C PHE A 71 1.57 -24.71 10.79
N SER A 72 2.42 -23.80 11.27
CA SER A 72 2.08 -22.39 11.47
C SER A 72 2.24 -21.55 10.19
N ASN A 73 3.14 -21.95 9.30
CA ASN A 73 3.46 -21.26 8.05
C ASN A 73 3.36 -22.23 6.85
N THR A 74 2.12 -22.50 6.44
CA THR A 74 1.81 -23.46 5.37
C THR A 74 2.44 -23.12 4.02
N TYR A 75 2.64 -21.83 3.75
CA TYR A 75 3.20 -21.34 2.50
C TYR A 75 4.71 -21.11 2.57
N GLY A 76 5.33 -21.23 3.74
CA GLY A 76 6.76 -20.98 3.90
C GLY A 76 7.15 -19.51 3.73
N ILE A 77 6.23 -18.55 3.78
CA ILE A 77 6.54 -17.12 3.54
C ILE A 77 6.23 -16.31 4.80
N LYS A 78 7.20 -15.52 5.27
CA LYS A 78 7.04 -14.65 6.44
C LYS A 78 7.37 -13.21 6.12
N GLU A 79 6.69 -12.28 6.80
CA GLU A 79 7.03 -10.86 6.79
C GLU A 79 7.72 -10.51 8.11
N ILE A 80 8.87 -9.85 8.03
CA ILE A 80 9.63 -9.40 9.19
C ILE A 80 9.78 -7.88 9.20
N PRO A 81 9.81 -7.24 10.38
CA PRO A 81 10.20 -5.84 10.47
C PRO A 81 11.67 -5.72 10.08
N LEU A 82 11.97 -4.76 9.21
CA LEU A 82 13.35 -4.42 8.84
C LEU A 82 13.94 -3.55 9.96
N ASN A 83 14.49 -4.20 10.98
CA ASN A 83 15.30 -3.58 12.01
C ASN A 83 16.79 -3.95 11.83
N ASN A 84 17.69 -3.28 12.55
CA ASN A 84 19.14 -3.50 12.45
C ASN A 84 19.61 -4.92 12.83
N GLU A 85 18.72 -5.80 13.30
CA GLU A 85 19.07 -7.16 13.75
C GLU A 85 18.85 -8.24 12.68
N PHE A 86 18.42 -7.88 11.47
CA PHE A 86 18.20 -8.86 10.42
C PHE A 86 19.51 -9.52 9.95
N LYS A 87 19.66 -10.82 10.23
CA LYS A 87 20.73 -11.67 9.70
C LYS A 87 20.17 -12.63 8.66
N ALA A 88 20.48 -12.40 7.39
CA ALA A 88 20.28 -13.40 6.34
C ALA A 88 21.09 -14.66 6.70
N SER A 89 20.42 -15.81 6.80
CA SER A 89 21.03 -17.11 7.06
C SER A 89 20.89 -17.99 5.81
N THR A 90 21.66 -19.08 5.74
CA THR A 90 21.64 -20.02 4.61
C THR A 90 20.26 -20.68 4.39
N ASP A 91 19.39 -20.67 5.40
CA ASP A 91 18.04 -21.27 5.35
C ASP A 91 16.92 -20.26 5.02
N ASN A 92 17.20 -18.95 4.98
CA ASN A 92 16.21 -17.90 4.77
C ASN A 92 16.57 -17.03 3.54
N GLU A 93 15.77 -17.10 2.48
CA GLU A 93 15.97 -16.30 1.28
C GLU A 93 15.06 -15.07 1.27
N LEU A 94 15.63 -13.90 0.95
CA LEU A 94 14.89 -12.65 0.81
C LEU A 94 14.02 -12.69 -0.47
N MET A 95 12.73 -12.38 -0.37
CA MET A 95 11.78 -12.51 -1.49
C MET A 95 11.47 -11.15 -2.13
N ILE A 96 12.13 -10.85 -3.26
CA ILE A 96 11.87 -9.66 -4.08
C ILE A 96 11.82 -10.00 -5.57
N TYR A 97 10.74 -10.51 -6.17
CA TYR A 97 10.76 -10.79 -7.62
C TYR A 97 9.44 -10.61 -8.35
N PRO A 98 9.37 -9.60 -9.24
CA PRO A 98 9.07 -9.80 -10.65
C PRO A 98 9.97 -8.90 -11.49
N CYS A 99 10.99 -9.53 -12.06
CA CYS A 99 11.76 -9.04 -13.19
C CYS A 99 11.62 -10.08 -14.31
N VAL A 100 11.56 -9.64 -15.57
CA VAL A 100 11.26 -10.48 -16.76
C VAL A 100 12.18 -11.71 -16.91
N SER A 101 13.35 -11.69 -16.28
CA SER A 101 14.33 -12.77 -16.27
C SER A 101 13.98 -13.96 -15.36
N LYS A 102 12.96 -13.83 -14.49
CA LYS A 102 12.57 -14.84 -13.48
C LYS A 102 11.12 -15.31 -13.65
N LYS A 103 10.64 -15.46 -14.89
CA LYS A 103 9.25 -15.86 -15.23
C LYS A 103 8.71 -17.06 -14.47
N SER A 104 9.55 -18.06 -14.16
CA SER A 104 9.09 -19.23 -13.41
C SER A 104 8.58 -18.89 -12.00
N PHE A 105 9.13 -17.87 -11.35
CA PHE A 105 8.78 -17.49 -9.97
C PHE A 105 7.50 -16.64 -9.88
N ALA A 106 7.03 -16.03 -10.97
CA ALA A 106 5.78 -15.28 -10.98
C ALA A 106 4.54 -16.20 -10.90
N LEU A 107 4.71 -17.49 -11.24
CA LEU A 107 3.66 -18.51 -11.10
C LEU A 107 3.57 -19.06 -9.68
N ASP A 108 4.63 -18.90 -8.89
CA ASP A 108 4.69 -19.37 -7.51
C ASP A 108 4.01 -18.39 -6.55
N LEU A 109 3.60 -18.91 -5.41
CA LEU A 109 3.13 -18.09 -4.29
C LEU A 109 4.29 -17.25 -3.73
N PRO A 110 4.05 -15.99 -3.35
CA PRO A 110 2.75 -15.32 -3.23
C PRO A 110 2.29 -14.60 -4.51
N TYR A 111 3.12 -14.53 -5.55
CA TYR A 111 2.94 -13.61 -6.68
C TYR A 111 1.71 -13.93 -7.53
N SER A 112 1.46 -15.22 -7.82
CA SER A 112 0.27 -15.63 -8.57
C SER A 112 -1.03 -15.18 -7.89
N GLU A 113 -1.08 -15.21 -6.56
CA GLU A 113 -2.20 -14.70 -5.77
C GLU A 113 -2.32 -13.19 -5.81
N LEU A 114 -1.19 -12.45 -5.79
CA LEU A 114 -1.21 -10.99 -5.93
C LEU A 114 -1.75 -10.56 -7.29
N PHE A 115 -1.32 -11.22 -8.37
CA PHE A 115 -1.85 -10.99 -9.72
C PHE A 115 -3.34 -11.33 -9.82
N ARG A 116 -3.78 -12.43 -9.19
CA ARG A 116 -5.20 -12.80 -9.10
C ARG A 116 -6.01 -11.71 -8.39
N GLN A 117 -5.54 -11.26 -7.24
CA GLN A 117 -6.23 -10.23 -6.45
C GLN A 117 -6.24 -8.86 -7.15
N PHE A 118 -5.14 -8.47 -7.81
CA PHE A 118 -5.09 -7.25 -8.61
C PHE A 118 -6.10 -7.30 -9.77
N SER A 119 -6.13 -8.40 -10.52
CA SER A 119 -7.09 -8.62 -11.60
C SER A 119 -8.53 -8.56 -11.08
N GLN A 120 -8.82 -9.21 -9.96
CA GLN A 120 -10.15 -9.18 -9.33
C GLN A 120 -10.53 -7.76 -8.90
N ALA A 121 -9.61 -6.99 -8.32
CA ALA A 121 -9.88 -5.64 -7.84
C ALA A 121 -10.20 -4.66 -8.97
N ILE A 122 -9.45 -4.70 -10.09
CA ILE A 122 -9.66 -3.74 -11.18
C ILE A 122 -10.81 -4.13 -12.10
N ASN A 123 -11.14 -5.43 -12.22
CA ASN A 123 -12.23 -5.91 -13.08
C ASN A 123 -13.64 -5.73 -12.46
N GLN A 124 -13.77 -4.98 -11.37
CA GLN A 124 -15.07 -4.63 -10.80
C GLN A 124 -15.78 -3.56 -11.67
N PRO A 125 -17.13 -3.54 -11.69
CA PRO A 125 -17.86 -2.41 -12.27
C PRO A 125 -17.52 -1.09 -11.56
N GLN A 126 -17.55 0.02 -12.32
CA GLN A 126 -17.29 1.38 -11.81
C GLN A 126 -15.95 1.54 -11.08
N SER A 127 -14.91 0.80 -11.49
CA SER A 127 -13.56 0.93 -10.96
C SER A 127 -12.76 2.02 -11.68
N VAL A 128 -11.90 2.69 -10.92
CA VAL A 128 -10.91 3.66 -11.43
C VAL A 128 -9.53 3.17 -11.01
N LEU A 129 -8.61 3.06 -11.96
CA LEU A 129 -7.20 2.75 -11.69
C LEU A 129 -6.34 3.99 -11.88
N PHE A 130 -5.65 4.39 -10.82
CA PHE A 130 -4.61 5.42 -10.88
C PHE A 130 -3.23 4.77 -11.05
N CYS A 131 -2.53 5.12 -12.12
CA CYS A 131 -1.17 4.71 -12.40
C CYS A 131 -0.24 5.93 -12.23
N ILE A 132 0.42 6.03 -11.08
CA ILE A 132 1.28 7.17 -10.74
C ILE A 132 2.75 6.72 -10.75
N GLY A 133 3.57 7.33 -11.60
CA GLY A 133 4.98 6.99 -11.77
C GLY A 133 5.22 5.59 -12.36
N TYR A 134 4.24 5.04 -13.08
CA TYR A 134 4.33 3.72 -13.70
C TYR A 134 4.60 3.84 -15.20
N SER A 135 5.70 3.25 -15.66
CA SER A 135 6.15 3.32 -17.06
C SER A 135 5.48 2.30 -17.99
N PHE A 136 4.66 1.38 -17.48
CA PHE A 136 4.08 0.27 -18.25
C PHE A 136 5.13 -0.65 -18.88
N TYR A 137 6.23 -0.93 -18.15
CA TYR A 137 7.25 -1.89 -18.59
C TYR A 137 6.92 -3.35 -18.25
N ASP A 138 6.01 -3.60 -17.30
CA ASP A 138 5.62 -4.95 -16.90
C ASP A 138 4.45 -5.46 -17.75
N GLU A 139 4.75 -6.39 -18.67
CA GLU A 139 3.78 -6.94 -19.61
C GLU A 139 2.59 -7.63 -18.92
N HIS A 140 2.80 -8.33 -17.80
CA HIS A 140 1.74 -9.06 -17.10
C HIS A 140 0.75 -8.10 -16.42
N ILE A 141 1.25 -7.04 -15.77
CA ILE A 141 0.38 -5.99 -15.22
C ILE A 141 -0.37 -5.28 -16.36
N ASN A 142 0.34 -4.95 -17.45
CA ASN A 142 -0.25 -4.28 -18.60
C ASN A 142 -1.39 -5.08 -19.25
N ASP A 143 -1.24 -6.39 -19.38
CA ASP A 143 -2.26 -7.25 -19.97
C ASP A 143 -3.55 -7.23 -19.14
N ILE A 144 -3.43 -7.27 -17.81
CA ILE A 144 -4.56 -7.16 -16.88
C ILE A 144 -5.23 -5.78 -17.02
N ILE A 145 -4.47 -4.69 -17.11
CA ILE A 145 -5.00 -3.33 -17.31
C ILE A 145 -5.72 -3.21 -18.67
N LYS A 146 -5.11 -3.73 -19.74
CA LYS A 146 -5.70 -3.74 -21.09
C LYS A 146 -6.99 -4.57 -21.13
N GLN A 147 -7.05 -5.68 -20.41
CA GLN A 147 -8.26 -6.46 -20.26
C GLN A 147 -9.36 -5.66 -19.54
N ALA A 148 -9.02 -4.93 -18.47
CA ALA A 148 -9.98 -4.09 -17.76
C ALA A 148 -10.57 -2.96 -18.64
N LEU A 149 -9.83 -2.46 -19.63
CA LEU A 149 -10.36 -1.53 -20.64
C LEU A 149 -11.50 -2.12 -21.50
N SER A 150 -11.74 -3.43 -21.48
CA SER A 150 -12.94 -4.01 -22.09
C SER A 150 -14.23 -3.70 -21.30
N ILE A 151 -14.11 -3.30 -20.04
CA ILE A 151 -15.24 -2.95 -19.16
C ILE A 151 -15.63 -1.49 -19.40
N PRO A 152 -16.87 -1.18 -19.87
CA PRO A 152 -17.25 0.19 -20.22
C PRO A 152 -17.15 1.21 -19.08
N SER A 153 -17.36 0.76 -17.83
CA SER A 153 -17.30 1.62 -16.63
C SER A 153 -15.90 1.79 -16.04
N PHE A 154 -14.90 1.08 -16.56
CA PHE A 154 -13.52 1.17 -16.07
C PHE A 154 -12.86 2.46 -16.59
N THR A 155 -12.20 3.19 -15.70
CA THR A 155 -11.43 4.40 -16.05
C THR A 155 -9.96 4.20 -15.67
N LEU A 156 -9.07 4.50 -16.60
CA LEU A 156 -7.62 4.47 -16.40
C LEU A 156 -7.09 5.90 -16.33
N PHE A 157 -6.46 6.24 -15.22
CA PHE A 157 -5.87 7.56 -14.99
C PHE A 157 -4.35 7.43 -14.86
N ILE A 158 -3.59 8.11 -15.70
CA ILE A 158 -2.13 7.98 -15.81
C ILE A 158 -1.47 9.31 -15.45
N VAL A 159 -0.57 9.26 -14.47
CA VAL A 159 0.24 10.37 -13.97
C VAL A 159 1.69 9.94 -14.06
N ASN A 160 2.41 10.42 -15.08
CA ASN A 160 3.80 10.03 -15.28
C ASN A 160 4.58 11.19 -15.87
N TYR A 161 5.41 11.84 -15.06
CA TYR A 161 6.30 12.89 -15.52
C TYR A 161 7.42 12.31 -16.40
N SER A 162 7.61 12.90 -17.57
CA SER A 162 8.78 12.68 -18.41
C SER A 162 9.20 13.99 -19.07
N SER A 163 10.48 14.33 -18.93
CA SER A 163 11.07 15.50 -19.59
C SER A 163 11.16 15.34 -21.11
N VAL A 164 11.18 14.08 -21.60
CA VAL A 164 11.19 13.75 -23.02
C VAL A 164 10.09 12.72 -23.29
N ILE A 165 9.17 13.07 -24.19
CA ILE A 165 8.11 12.15 -24.60
C ILE A 165 8.67 11.23 -25.69
N GLU A 166 8.84 9.95 -25.37
CA GLU A 166 9.15 8.93 -26.34
C GLU A 166 7.89 8.53 -27.12
N LYS A 167 7.87 8.78 -28.43
CA LYS A 167 6.72 8.47 -29.31
C LYS A 167 6.35 6.98 -29.35
N LYS A 168 7.26 6.08 -28.97
CA LYS A 168 7.07 4.62 -28.92
C LYS A 168 6.82 4.10 -27.50
N SER A 169 6.54 4.98 -26.55
CA SER A 169 6.21 4.55 -25.19
C SER A 169 4.79 3.98 -25.12
N SER A 170 4.58 3.01 -24.24
CA SER A 170 3.26 2.40 -23.99
C SER A 170 2.19 3.44 -23.61
N ILE A 171 2.58 4.53 -22.94
CA ILE A 171 1.67 5.61 -22.55
C ILE A 171 1.17 6.38 -23.78
N GLU A 172 2.05 6.70 -24.73
CA GLU A 172 1.65 7.35 -25.98
C GLU A 172 0.79 6.43 -26.86
N GLU A 173 1.07 5.12 -26.87
CA GLU A 173 0.20 4.13 -27.53
C GLU A 173 -1.22 4.14 -26.94
N LEU A 174 -1.34 4.13 -25.61
CA LEU A 174 -2.64 4.21 -24.92
C LEU A 174 -3.36 5.53 -25.20
N LYS A 175 -2.62 6.65 -25.19
CA LYS A 175 -3.16 7.99 -25.50
C LYS A 175 -3.66 8.09 -26.95
N ALA A 176 -2.95 7.46 -27.89
CA ALA A 176 -3.28 7.49 -29.32
C ALA A 176 -4.59 6.74 -29.65
N LEU A 177 -5.09 5.88 -28.76
CA LEU A 177 -6.39 5.21 -28.93
C LEU A 177 -7.58 6.18 -28.92
N GLY A 178 -7.42 7.38 -28.33
CA GLY A 178 -8.49 8.38 -28.25
C GLY A 178 -9.69 7.94 -27.40
N ASP A 179 -9.49 6.94 -26.53
CA ASP A 179 -10.52 6.45 -25.61
C ASP A 179 -10.70 7.45 -24.46
N LYS A 180 -11.93 7.94 -24.26
CA LYS A 180 -12.27 8.90 -23.20
C LYS A 180 -12.07 8.35 -21.79
N ARG A 181 -12.00 7.02 -21.64
CA ARG A 181 -11.76 6.34 -20.36
C ARG A 181 -10.28 6.30 -19.99
N ILE A 182 -9.39 6.62 -20.92
CA ILE A 182 -7.95 6.72 -20.67
C ILE A 182 -7.62 8.20 -20.52
N ILE A 183 -7.34 8.61 -19.30
CA ILE A 183 -6.99 9.98 -18.95
C ILE A 183 -5.50 10.02 -18.64
N VAL A 184 -4.74 10.78 -19.41
CA VAL A 184 -3.30 10.95 -19.23
C VAL A 184 -3.02 12.42 -18.92
N LEU A 185 -2.48 12.71 -17.74
CA LEU A 185 -2.06 14.06 -17.38
C LEU A 185 -0.89 14.53 -18.26
N ASN A 186 -0.65 15.84 -18.27
CA ASN A 186 0.39 16.44 -19.10
C ASN A 186 1.78 15.98 -18.64
N GLN A 187 2.34 14.96 -19.30
CA GLN A 187 3.60 14.32 -18.92
C GLN A 187 4.80 15.29 -18.80
N THR A 188 4.77 16.42 -19.51
CA THR A 188 5.85 17.43 -19.44
C THR A 188 5.66 18.46 -18.32
N ASP A 189 4.48 18.51 -17.72
CA ASP A 189 4.20 19.41 -16.61
C ASP A 189 4.61 18.79 -15.28
N ALA A 190 5.63 19.36 -14.65
CA ALA A 190 6.14 18.88 -13.37
C ALA A 190 5.15 19.14 -12.22
N GLU A 191 4.34 20.19 -12.33
CA GLU A 191 3.37 20.59 -11.30
C GLU A 191 2.17 19.66 -11.24
N GLU A 192 1.88 18.92 -12.32
CA GLU A 192 0.74 17.99 -12.35
C GLU A 192 1.17 16.52 -12.42
N SER A 193 2.25 16.21 -13.13
CA SER A 193 2.60 14.83 -13.49
C SER A 193 3.69 14.19 -12.63
N THR A 194 4.31 14.94 -11.72
CA THR A 194 5.15 14.35 -10.67
C THR A 194 4.28 13.84 -9.53
N PHE A 195 4.78 12.89 -8.72
CA PHE A 195 4.03 12.43 -7.54
C PHE A 195 3.69 13.60 -6.60
N THR A 196 4.66 14.45 -6.30
CA THR A 196 4.46 15.63 -5.44
C THR A 196 3.50 16.63 -6.06
N GLY A 197 3.67 16.96 -7.35
CA GLY A 197 2.78 17.88 -8.04
C GLY A 197 1.34 17.38 -8.08
N PHE A 198 1.13 16.10 -8.39
CA PHE A 198 -0.18 15.48 -8.37
C PHE A 198 -0.84 15.56 -6.98
N VAL A 199 -0.09 15.26 -5.92
CA VAL A 199 -0.61 15.33 -4.55
C VAL A 199 -0.96 16.76 -4.13
N SER A 200 -0.12 17.74 -4.46
CA SER A 200 -0.32 19.12 -4.01
C SER A 200 -1.33 19.91 -4.85
N ASN A 201 -1.42 19.63 -6.16
CA ASN A 201 -2.13 20.50 -7.10
C ASN A 201 -3.36 19.84 -7.74
N VAL A 202 -3.45 18.51 -7.74
CA VAL A 202 -4.51 17.76 -8.45
C VAL A 202 -5.42 16.99 -7.50
N LEU A 203 -4.88 16.41 -6.44
CA LEU A 203 -5.69 15.75 -5.41
C LEU A 203 -6.49 16.79 -4.62
N PRO A 204 -7.76 16.48 -4.28
CA PRO A 204 -8.59 17.39 -3.49
C PRO A 204 -8.06 17.50 -2.05
N ASP A 205 -8.30 18.65 -1.43
CA ASP A 205 -7.93 18.89 -0.04
C ASP A 205 -8.59 17.87 0.91
N LEU A 206 -7.79 17.36 1.85
CA LEU A 206 -8.22 16.38 2.84
C LEU A 206 -8.69 17.10 4.11
N TYR A 207 -9.99 17.38 4.21
CA TYR A 207 -10.62 18.02 5.38
C TYR A 207 -10.27 17.34 6.73
N GLU A 208 -9.98 16.03 6.73
CA GLU A 208 -9.62 15.29 7.94
C GLU A 208 -8.30 15.76 8.58
N GLU A 209 -7.36 16.31 7.82
CA GLU A 209 -6.08 16.76 8.37
C GLU A 209 -6.28 17.99 9.27
N GLU A 210 -7.11 18.94 8.84
CA GLU A 210 -7.46 20.14 9.61
C GLU A 210 -8.16 19.79 10.94
N GLU A 211 -9.05 18.80 10.93
CA GLU A 211 -9.73 18.33 12.14
C GLU A 211 -8.76 17.70 13.14
N ASN A 212 -7.80 16.89 12.65
CA ASN A 212 -6.80 16.26 13.51
C ASN A 212 -5.87 17.28 14.17
N GLU A 213 -5.47 18.35 13.48
CA GLU A 213 -4.68 19.43 14.09
C GLU A 213 -5.45 20.12 15.23
N SER A 214 -6.75 20.40 15.02
CA SER A 214 -7.62 20.96 16.05
C SER A 214 -7.76 20.03 17.27
N ILE A 215 -7.92 18.73 17.03
CA ILE A 215 -7.96 17.71 18.10
C ILE A 215 -6.64 17.65 18.85
N ILE A 216 -5.50 17.64 18.16
CA ILE A 216 -4.17 17.63 18.78
C ILE A 216 -4.01 18.84 19.69
N ARG A 217 -4.34 20.03 19.21
CA ARG A 217 -4.29 21.26 20.01
C ARG A 217 -5.18 21.14 21.25
N THR A 218 -6.40 20.65 21.09
CA THR A 218 -7.34 20.44 22.20
C THR A 218 -6.80 19.46 23.23
N MET A 219 -6.21 18.34 22.79
CA MET A 219 -5.64 17.32 23.68
C MET A 219 -4.40 17.83 24.41
N GLN A 220 -3.56 18.65 23.76
CA GLN A 220 -2.41 19.30 24.40
C GLN A 220 -2.83 20.30 25.48
N GLU A 221 -3.92 21.05 25.25
CA GLU A 221 -4.49 21.97 26.24
C GLU A 221 -5.14 21.22 27.42
N LEU A 222 -5.81 20.09 27.17
CA LEU A 222 -6.44 19.25 28.21
C LEU A 222 -5.44 18.46 29.04
N TYR A 223 -4.34 18.01 28.44
CA TYR A 223 -3.31 17.18 29.06
C TYR A 223 -1.92 17.77 28.83
N PRO A 224 -1.60 18.93 29.42
CA PRO A 224 -0.27 19.51 29.31
C PRO A 224 0.76 18.55 29.94
N LYS A 225 1.85 18.27 29.22
CA LYS A 225 2.96 17.51 29.78
C LYS A 225 3.58 18.32 30.92
N GLU A 226 3.58 17.80 32.14
CA GLU A 226 4.39 18.35 33.22
C GLU A 226 5.87 18.16 32.85
N ASP A 227 6.65 19.25 32.82
CA ASP A 227 8.10 19.19 32.65
C ASP A 227 8.73 18.47 33.84
N THR A 228 8.93 17.15 33.71
CA THR A 228 9.72 16.35 34.65
C THR A 228 11.21 16.68 34.53
N GLU A 229 11.61 17.88 34.96
CA GLU A 229 13.02 18.23 35.20
C GLU A 229 13.28 18.83 36.60
N THR A 230 12.29 18.91 37.51
CA THR A 230 12.48 19.55 38.84
C THR A 230 12.22 18.68 40.07
N MET A 231 12.19 17.35 39.95
CA MET A 231 12.05 16.46 41.13
C MET A 231 13.19 15.43 41.23
N ASN A 232 14.43 15.90 41.32
CA ASN A 232 15.55 15.06 41.75
C ASN A 232 16.53 15.86 42.62
N ASN A 233 16.04 16.38 43.75
CA ASN A 233 16.88 16.89 44.84
C ASN A 233 16.15 16.65 46.17
N ASN A 234 16.31 15.46 46.74
CA ASN A 234 16.44 15.32 48.18
C ASN A 234 17.16 13.98 48.50
N PRO A 235 18.09 13.96 49.48
CA PRO A 235 18.97 12.82 49.73
C PRO A 235 18.26 11.73 50.56
N GLU A 236 18.59 10.47 50.29
CA GLU A 236 18.12 9.30 51.05
C GLU A 236 18.55 9.36 52.53
N PRO A 237 17.72 8.89 53.48
CA PRO A 237 18.13 8.77 54.87
C PRO A 237 18.95 7.49 55.10
N GLU A 238 20.05 7.62 55.84
CA GLU A 238 20.91 6.52 56.31
C GLU A 238 20.13 5.49 57.13
N VAL A 239 20.33 4.22 56.79
CA VAL A 239 19.81 3.05 57.51
C VAL A 239 20.72 2.74 58.70
N GLN A 240 20.16 2.69 59.91
CA GLN A 240 20.77 2.04 61.09
C GLN A 240 20.37 0.57 61.17
#